data_AF-A0A2E0J6K0-F1
#
_entry.id   AF-A0A2E0J6K0-F1
#
_cell.length_a   1.000
_cell.length_b   1.000
_cell.length_c   1.000
_cell.angle_alpha   90.00
_cell.angle_beta   90.00
_cell.angle_gamma   90.00
#
_symmetry.space_group_name_H-M   'P 1'
#
loop_
_entity.id
_entity.type
_entity.pdbx_description
1 polymer ?
#
loop_
_entity_poly.entity_id
_entity_poly.type
_entity_poly.pdbx_seq_one_letter_code
_entity_poly.pdbx_strand_id
1 'polypeptide(L)'
;MALTPLKRTALIFAVFNLVGISILAWLLKSVFDALYTTAPQWLGITLSFIFVITVIGVNVWLSRRAYRIDSGSILTRLMIAWTLISAVSAVLFSALDPWNILKSLAVVVGA
;
A
#
# COMPACT_ATOMS: atom_id res chain seq x y z
N MET A 1 23.03 19.27 -3.11
CA MET A 1 23.51 17.90 -2.80
C MET A 1 22.53 16.90 -3.39
N ALA A 2 22.95 16.06 -4.33
CA ALA A 2 22.05 15.07 -4.93
C ALA A 2 21.75 13.93 -3.93
N LEU A 3 20.48 13.54 -3.78
CA LEU A 3 20.09 12.40 -2.96
C LEU A 3 20.77 11.12 -3.47
N THR A 4 21.31 10.30 -2.56
CA THR A 4 21.87 8.99 -2.89
C THR A 4 20.77 8.06 -3.45
N PRO A 5 21.10 7.05 -4.27
CA PRO A 5 20.10 6.15 -4.85
C PRO A 5 19.18 5.48 -3.82
N LEU A 6 19.72 5.13 -2.64
CA LEU A 6 18.94 4.58 -1.53
C LEU A 6 17.95 5.61 -0.98
N LYS A 7 18.40 6.84 -0.71
CA LYS A 7 17.54 7.91 -0.19
C LYS A 7 16.43 8.28 -1.18
N ARG A 8 16.70 8.24 -2.49
CA ARG A 8 15.66 8.42 -3.52
C ARG A 8 14.62 7.30 -3.48
N THR A 9 15.07 6.05 -3.33
CA THR A 9 14.16 4.89 -3.26
C THR A 9 13.30 4.94 -1.99
N ALA A 10 13.90 5.28 -0.85
CA ALA A 10 13.19 5.47 0.41
C ALA A 10 12.21 6.65 0.36
N LEU A 11 12.59 7.75 -0.33
CA LEU A 11 11.69 8.89 -0.54
C LEU A 11 10.48 8.51 -1.39
N ILE A 12 10.69 7.79 -2.50
CA ILE A 12 9.59 7.31 -3.35
C ILE A 12 8.68 6.37 -2.56
N PHE A 13 9.26 5.49 -1.75
CA PHE A 13 8.49 4.62 -0.86
C PHE A 13 7.65 5.40 0.14
N ALA A 14 8.23 6.39 0.82
CA ALA A 14 7.51 7.24 1.76
C ALA A 14 6.38 8.03 1.07
N VAL A 15 6.67 8.66 -0.07
CA VAL A 15 5.66 9.42 -0.85
C VAL A 15 4.54 8.52 -1.34
N PHE A 16 4.86 7.32 -1.82
CA PHE A 16 3.85 6.35 -2.25
C PHE A 16 2.94 5.94 -1.08
N ASN A 17 3.51 5.64 0.10
CA ASN A 17 2.72 5.21 1.26
C ASN A 17 1.90 6.36 1.87
N LEU A 18 2.42 7.58 1.93
CA LEU A 18 1.74 8.73 2.54
C LEU A 18 0.68 9.36 1.63
N VAL A 19 1.00 9.49 0.34
CA VAL A 19 0.20 10.28 -0.60
C VAL A 19 -0.33 9.39 -1.72
N GLY A 20 0.51 8.51 -2.28
CA GLY A 20 0.16 7.67 -3.42
C GLY A 20 -1.07 6.79 -3.16
N ILE A 21 -1.07 6.04 -2.04
CA ILE A 21 -2.18 5.14 -1.67
C ILE A 21 -3.49 5.93 -1.49
N SER A 22 -3.45 7.06 -0.79
CA SER A 22 -4.62 7.90 -0.53
C SER A 22 -5.22 8.48 -1.80
N ILE A 23 -4.38 8.95 -2.73
CA ILE A 23 -4.83 9.44 -4.05
C ILE A 23 -5.44 8.29 -4.87
N LEU A 24 -4.78 7.13 -4.88
CA LEU A 24 -5.26 5.94 -5.58
C LEU A 24 -6.63 5.49 -5.04
N ALA A 25 -6.81 5.47 -3.72
CA ALA A 25 -8.09 5.17 -3.10
C ALA A 25 -9.16 6.20 -3.44
N TRP A 26 -8.81 7.50 -3.44
CA TRP A 26 -9.72 8.58 -3.80
C TRP A 26 -10.17 8.50 -5.26
N LEU A 27 -9.25 8.25 -6.20
CA LEU A 27 -9.55 8.09 -7.62
C LEU A 27 -10.47 6.91 -7.89
N LEU A 28 -10.28 5.81 -7.16
CA LEU A 28 -11.10 4.62 -7.30
C LEU A 28 -12.41 4.70 -6.52
N LYS A 29 -12.60 5.71 -5.66
CA LYS A 29 -13.79 5.84 -4.81
C LYS A 29 -15.08 5.79 -5.61
N SER A 30 -15.19 6.57 -6.68
CA SER A 30 -16.40 6.58 -7.53
C SER A 30 -16.66 5.24 -8.22
N VAL A 31 -15.59 4.49 -8.55
CA VAL A 31 -15.70 3.15 -9.13
C VAL A 31 -16.16 2.14 -8.08
N PHE A 32 -15.61 2.20 -6.87
CA PHE A 32 -16.07 1.39 -5.75
C PHE A 32 -17.53 1.70 -5.40
N ASP A 33 -17.90 2.97 -5.27
CA ASP A 33 -19.27 3.40 -4.96
C ASP A 33 -20.28 2.89 -6.02
N ALA A 34 -19.90 2.94 -7.31
CA ALA A 34 -20.72 2.38 -8.39
C ALA A 34 -20.83 0.85 -8.30
N LEU A 35 -19.72 0.15 -8.08
CA LEU A 35 -19.70 -1.32 -8.01
C LEU A 35 -20.39 -1.88 -6.75
N TYR A 36 -20.40 -1.14 -5.64
CA TYR A 36 -21.11 -1.54 -4.42
C TYR A 36 -22.60 -1.24 -4.48
N THR A 37 -23.04 -0.31 -5.32
CA THR A 37 -24.47 0.01 -5.53
C THR A 37 -25.11 -0.88 -6.61
N THR A 38 -24.36 -1.35 -7.61
CA THR A 38 -24.83 -2.32 -8.60
C THR A 38 -24.66 -3.76 -8.09
N ALA A 39 -25.71 -4.57 -8.20
CA ALA A 39 -25.83 -5.88 -7.56
C ALA A 39 -25.04 -7.05 -8.22
N PRO A 40 -23.72 -6.91 -8.39
CA PRO A 40 -22.86 -7.96 -7.87
C PRO A 40 -21.74 -7.37 -6.99
N GLN A 41 -21.97 -7.40 -5.67
CA GLN A 41 -21.01 -7.00 -4.64
C GLN A 41 -19.64 -7.68 -4.79
N TRP A 42 -19.59 -8.88 -5.40
CA TRP A 42 -18.38 -9.62 -5.73
C TRP A 42 -17.38 -8.81 -6.57
N LEU A 43 -17.83 -7.95 -7.49
CA LEU A 43 -16.94 -7.12 -8.31
C LEU A 43 -16.21 -6.06 -7.46
N GLY A 44 -16.91 -5.44 -6.51
CA GLY A 44 -16.29 -4.50 -5.57
C GLY A 44 -15.29 -5.18 -4.64
N ILE A 45 -15.59 -6.40 -4.19
CA ILE A 45 -14.68 -7.24 -3.39
C ILE A 45 -13.43 -7.60 -4.21
N THR A 46 -13.59 -8.08 -5.44
CA THR A 46 -12.46 -8.44 -6.32
C THR A 46 -11.57 -7.22 -6.60
N LEU A 47 -12.16 -6.06 -6.88
CA LEU A 47 -11.39 -4.84 -7.12
C LEU A 47 -10.62 -4.39 -5.87
N SER A 48 -11.21 -4.57 -4.68
CA SER A 48 -10.55 -4.29 -3.40
C SER A 48 -9.34 -5.20 -3.18
N PHE A 49 -9.46 -6.49 -3.49
CA PHE A 49 -8.33 -7.43 -3.45
C PHE A 49 -7.22 -7.05 -4.43
N ILE A 50 -7.58 -6.71 -5.68
CA ILE A 50 -6.62 -6.27 -6.69
C ILE A 50 -5.89 -5.01 -6.22
N PHE A 51 -6.61 -4.05 -5.64
CA PHE A 51 -6.04 -2.83 -5.09
C PHE A 51 -4.99 -3.13 -4.01
N VAL A 52 -5.34 -3.96 -3.03
CA VAL A 52 -4.45 -4.34 -1.93
C VAL A 52 -3.19 -5.06 -2.42
N ILE A 53 -3.36 -6.06 -3.30
CA ILE A 53 -2.24 -6.79 -3.91
C ILE A 53 -1.31 -5.84 -4.67
N THR A 54 -1.89 -4.87 -5.39
CA THR A 54 -1.11 -3.88 -6.15
C THR A 54 -0.28 -2.99 -5.22
N VAL A 55 -0.87 -2.47 -4.14
CA VAL A 55 -0.17 -1.65 -3.15
C VAL A 55 0.97 -2.43 -2.48
N ILE A 56 0.70 -3.67 -2.06
CA ILE A 56 1.72 -4.56 -1.49
C ILE A 56 2.83 -4.83 -2.52
N GLY A 57 2.47 -5.11 -3.77
CA GLY A 57 3.43 -5.38 -4.86
C GLY A 57 4.40 -4.22 -5.10
N VAL A 58 3.91 -2.98 -5.10
CA VAL A 58 4.75 -1.77 -5.23
C VAL A 58 5.69 -1.64 -4.03
N ASN A 59 5.19 -1.84 -2.80
CA ASN A 59 6.01 -1.80 -1.59
C ASN A 59 7.08 -2.90 -1.58
N VAL A 60 6.77 -4.12 -2.00
CA VAL A 60 7.75 -5.22 -2.14
C VAL A 60 8.81 -4.88 -3.19
N TRP A 61 8.42 -4.33 -4.34
CA TRP A 61 9.35 -3.96 -5.39
C TRP A 61 10.34 -2.88 -4.94
N LEU A 62 9.85 -1.84 -4.26
CA LEU A 62 10.67 -0.76 -3.71
C LEU A 62 11.62 -1.27 -2.61
N SER A 63 11.13 -2.11 -1.69
CA SER A 63 11.95 -2.72 -0.64
C SER A 63 13.02 -3.65 -1.22
N ARG A 64 12.69 -4.45 -2.25
CA ARG A 64 13.68 -5.27 -2.99
C ARG A 64 14.71 -4.41 -3.73
N ARG A 65 14.31 -3.26 -4.27
CA ARG A 65 15.24 -2.32 -4.90
C ARG A 65 16.19 -1.72 -3.87
N ALA A 66 15.69 -1.29 -2.71
CA ALA A 66 16.52 -0.81 -1.60
C ALA A 66 17.51 -1.87 -1.12
N TYR A 67 17.06 -3.12 -0.98
CA TYR A 67 17.90 -4.26 -0.59
C TYR A 67 19.05 -4.53 -1.56
N ARG A 68 18.81 -4.37 -2.88
CA ARG A 68 19.86 -4.49 -3.90
C ARG A 68 20.87 -3.35 -3.89
N ILE A 69 20.50 -2.18 -3.36
CA ILE A 69 21.41 -1.02 -3.26
C ILE A 69 22.27 -1.15 -2.00
N ASP A 70 21.64 -1.38 -0.86
CA ASP A 70 22.32 -1.53 0.44
C ASP A 70 21.43 -2.33 1.41
N SER A 71 21.76 -3.61 1.60
CA SER A 71 21.05 -4.51 2.51
C SER A 71 21.35 -4.24 4.00
N GLY A 72 22.46 -3.59 4.30
CA GLY A 72 22.89 -3.28 5.67
C GLY A 72 22.21 -2.05 6.25
N SER A 73 21.76 -1.13 5.39
CA SER A 73 21.16 0.14 5.80
C SER A 73 19.88 -0.02 6.62
N ILE A 74 19.75 0.85 7.62
CA ILE A 74 18.55 0.95 8.44
C ILE A 74 17.30 1.32 7.61
N LEU A 75 17.46 2.13 6.56
CA LEU A 75 16.35 2.50 5.68
C LEU A 75 15.77 1.29 4.96
N THR A 76 16.63 0.40 4.46
CA THR A 76 16.20 -0.85 3.82
C THR A 76 15.44 -1.74 4.80
N ARG A 77 15.93 -1.89 6.03
CA ARG A 77 15.27 -2.67 7.07
C ARG A 77 13.90 -2.09 7.43
N LEU A 78 13.79 -0.77 7.57
CA LEU A 78 12.53 -0.08 7.83
C LEU A 78 11.53 -0.28 6.69
N MET A 79 11.97 -0.16 5.43
CA MET A 79 11.12 -0.40 4.28
C MET A 79 10.61 -1.84 4.23
N ILE A 80 11.46 -2.84 4.51
CA ILE A 80 11.05 -4.25 4.57
C ILE A 80 10.07 -4.49 5.71
N ALA A 81 10.37 -3.99 6.92
CA ALA A 81 9.50 -4.12 8.08
C ALA A 81 8.13 -3.48 7.83
N TRP A 82 8.09 -2.29 7.23
CA TRP A 82 6.86 -1.61 6.86
C TRP A 82 6.04 -2.42 5.85
N THR A 83 6.68 -2.94 4.80
CA THR A 83 6.01 -3.80 3.81
C THR A 83 5.42 -5.05 4.46
N LEU A 84 6.12 -5.68 5.41
CA LEU A 84 5.62 -6.84 6.14
C LEU A 84 4.43 -6.49 7.04
N ILE A 85 4.53 -5.41 7.82
CA ILE A 85 3.44 -4.96 8.69
C ILE A 85 2.20 -4.64 7.86
N SER A 86 2.34 -3.86 6.78
CA SER A 86 1.21 -3.50 5.92
C SER A 86 0.60 -4.70 5.20
N ALA A 87 1.40 -5.72 4.82
CA ALA A 87 0.87 -6.97 4.27
C ALA A 87 0.11 -7.81 5.32
N VAL A 88 0.63 -7.93 6.54
CA VAL A 88 -0.02 -8.65 7.64
C VAL A 88 -1.32 -7.95 8.04
N SER A 89 -1.29 -6.62 8.20
CA SER A 89 -2.48 -5.81 8.44
C SER A 89 -3.50 -5.99 7.32
N ALA A 90 -3.07 -5.94 6.06
CA ALA A 90 -3.97 -6.19 4.94
C ALA A 90 -4.63 -7.57 5.06
N VAL A 91 -3.88 -8.66 5.31
CA VAL A 91 -4.45 -10.02 5.45
C VAL A 91 -5.41 -10.12 6.64
N LEU A 92 -5.02 -9.61 7.81
CA LEU A 92 -5.84 -9.66 9.03
C LEU A 92 -7.15 -8.86 8.89
N PHE A 93 -7.09 -7.68 8.26
CA PHE A 93 -8.27 -6.85 8.03
C PHE A 93 -9.10 -7.30 6.82
N SER A 94 -8.48 -7.96 5.82
CA SER A 94 -9.19 -8.54 4.67
C SER A 94 -10.09 -9.72 5.04
N ALA A 95 -9.79 -10.41 6.14
CA ALA A 95 -10.59 -11.54 6.61
C ALA A 95 -11.94 -11.12 7.24
N LEU A 96 -12.12 -9.84 7.57
CA LEU A 96 -13.30 -9.35 8.29
C LEU A 96 -14.21 -8.44 7.48
N ASP A 97 -13.66 -7.59 6.60
CA ASP A 97 -14.44 -6.78 5.64
C ASP A 97 -13.49 -5.98 4.73
N PRO A 98 -13.63 -6.00 3.39
CA PRO A 98 -12.77 -5.25 2.48
C PRO A 98 -12.74 -3.74 2.75
N TRP A 99 -13.86 -3.20 3.24
CA TRP A 99 -14.00 -1.79 3.61
C TRP A 99 -13.20 -1.42 4.87
N ASN A 100 -13.00 -2.39 5.77
CA ASN A 100 -12.15 -2.22 6.95
C ASN A 100 -10.65 -2.21 6.58
N ILE A 101 -10.26 -2.73 5.41
CA ILE A 101 -8.89 -2.59 4.87
C ILE A 101 -8.62 -1.14 4.45
N LEU A 102 -9.55 -0.51 3.73
CA LEU A 102 -9.41 0.89 3.31
C LEU A 102 -9.37 1.83 4.51
N LYS A 103 -10.21 1.55 5.53
CA LYS A 103 -10.19 2.30 6.80
C LYS A 103 -8.91 2.04 7.60
N SER A 104 -8.43 0.80 7.71
CA SER A 104 -7.21 0.50 8.48
C SER A 104 -5.95 1.07 7.83
N LEU A 105 -5.83 1.02 6.49
CA LEU A 105 -4.76 1.69 5.76
C LEU A 105 -4.83 3.22 5.90
N ALA A 106 -6.03 3.82 5.85
CA ALA A 106 -6.21 5.24 6.07
C ALA A 106 -5.91 5.68 7.53
N VAL A 107 -6.24 4.86 8.53
CA VAL A 107 -5.93 5.11 9.94
C VAL A 107 -4.43 4.99 10.23
N VAL A 108 -3.72 4.07 9.57
CA VAL A 108 -2.25 3.95 9.67
C VAL A 108 -1.51 5.13 9.02
N VAL A 109 -2.16 5.86 8.10
CA VAL A 109 -1.57 7.03 7.41
C VAL A 109 -2.04 8.37 7.98
N GLY A 110 -3.17 8.38 8.73
CA GLY A 110 -3.80 9.58 9.28
C GLY A 110 -3.65 9.81 10.79
N ALA A 111 -2.86 8.99 11.49
CA ALA A 111 -2.49 9.14 12.90
C ALA A 111 -0.99 9.42 13.02
#